data_AF-A0A3A9WCE3-F1
#
_entry.id   AF-A0A3A9WCE3-F1
#
_cell.length_a   1.000
_cell.length_b   1.000
_cell.length_c   1.000
_cell.angle_alpha   90.00
_cell.angle_beta   90.00
_cell.angle_gamma   90.00
#
_symmetry.space_group_name_H-M   'P 1'
#
loop_
_entity.id
_entity.type
_entity.pdbx_description
1 polymer ?
#
loop_
_entity_poly.entity_id
_entity_poly.type
_entity_poly.pdbx_seq_one_letter_code
_entity_poly.pdbx_strand_id
1 'polypeptide(L)'
;MRLEIHHVFLQRIKLSMIKRVYYISILIFTVCSCDNLIVKKENSEQVLKQMWSEIDKNQVDEPPLFKACRHVSQDELELCFQKTINEQVGDYLANHIITVKQAINDTVWIPLLITKDGEIKLEDFLTPDIIASQVPDFRDILEESIDNLPEIEPAHTRSTPVTTRYKLPLVIRIN
;
A
#
# COMPACT_ATOMS: atom_id res chain seq x y z
N MET A 1 -72.03 37.34 -12.42
CA MET A 1 -70.68 37.34 -13.04
C MET A 1 -69.51 37.52 -12.06
N ARG A 2 -69.71 37.78 -10.75
CA ARG A 2 -68.62 37.98 -9.77
C ARG A 2 -68.24 36.70 -8.98
N LEU A 3 -69.16 35.74 -8.83
CA LEU A 3 -68.93 34.46 -8.11
C LEU A 3 -68.15 33.42 -8.93
N GLU A 4 -68.39 33.33 -10.24
CA GLU A 4 -67.66 32.43 -11.17
C GLU A 4 -66.15 32.71 -11.23
N ILE A 5 -65.76 33.99 -11.21
CA ILE A 5 -64.35 34.42 -11.30
C ILE A 5 -63.58 34.03 -10.02
N HIS A 6 -64.23 34.09 -8.85
CA HIS A 6 -63.61 33.74 -7.58
C HIS A 6 -63.34 32.23 -7.47
N HIS A 7 -64.22 31.40 -8.02
CA HIS A 7 -64.08 29.95 -8.05
C HIS A 7 -62.95 29.50 -9.00
N VAL A 8 -62.87 30.10 -10.20
CA VAL A 8 -61.80 29.86 -11.18
C VAL A 8 -60.44 30.30 -10.64
N PHE A 9 -60.39 31.42 -9.90
CA PHE A 9 -59.16 31.94 -9.30
C PHE A 9 -58.62 31.02 -8.19
N LEU A 10 -59.49 30.54 -7.29
CA LEU A 10 -59.12 29.59 -6.24
C LEU A 10 -58.66 28.24 -6.80
N GLN A 11 -59.26 27.78 -7.91
CA GLN A 11 -58.88 26.53 -8.58
C GLN A 11 -57.50 26.64 -9.26
N ARG A 12 -57.17 27.80 -9.84
CA ARG A 12 -55.83 28.08 -10.40
C ARG A 12 -54.75 28.17 -9.32
N ILE A 13 -55.06 28.74 -8.15
CA ILE A 13 -54.13 28.80 -7.01
C ILE A 13 -53.87 27.41 -6.43
N LYS A 14 -54.91 26.59 -6.25
CA LYS A 14 -54.75 25.19 -5.79
C LYS A 14 -53.88 24.36 -6.74
N LEU A 15 -54.09 24.47 -8.07
CA LEU A 15 -53.24 23.77 -9.05
C LEU A 15 -51.79 24.26 -9.03
N SER A 16 -51.55 25.55 -8.80
CA SER A 16 -50.21 26.13 -8.69
C SER A 16 -49.45 25.63 -7.46
N MET A 17 -50.12 25.52 -6.30
CA MET A 17 -49.52 24.95 -5.09
C MET A 17 -49.23 23.45 -5.22
N ILE A 18 -50.13 22.68 -5.82
CA ILE A 18 -49.94 21.22 -6.00
C ILE A 18 -48.76 20.95 -6.94
N LYS A 19 -48.59 21.73 -8.02
CA LYS A 19 -47.42 21.62 -8.90
C LYS A 19 -46.12 21.93 -8.16
N ARG A 20 -46.09 22.98 -7.33
CA ARG A 20 -44.90 23.33 -6.52
C ARG A 20 -44.53 22.25 -5.52
N VAL A 21 -45.51 21.68 -4.82
CA VAL A 21 -45.29 20.56 -3.88
C VAL A 21 -44.81 19.31 -4.63
N TYR A 22 -45.35 19.03 -5.82
CA TYR A 22 -44.91 17.91 -6.66
C TYR A 22 -43.46 18.08 -7.15
N TYR A 23 -43.07 19.28 -7.60
CA TYR A 23 -41.69 19.58 -7.98
C TYR A 23 -40.72 19.48 -6.80
N ILE A 24 -41.12 19.93 -5.61
CA ILE A 24 -40.31 19.80 -4.38
C ILE A 24 -40.17 18.32 -3.99
N SER A 25 -41.25 17.53 -4.10
CA SER A 25 -41.22 16.09 -3.81
C SER A 25 -40.33 15.31 -4.78
N ILE A 26 -40.31 15.66 -6.08
CA ILE A 26 -39.42 15.07 -7.08
C ILE A 26 -37.95 15.43 -6.79
N LEU A 27 -37.69 16.68 -6.38
CA LEU A 27 -36.33 17.14 -6.04
C LEU A 27 -35.78 16.41 -4.80
N ILE A 28 -36.64 16.08 -3.83
CA ILE A 28 -36.27 15.33 -2.62
C ILE A 28 -36.02 13.84 -2.93
N PHE A 29 -36.75 13.26 -3.88
CA PHE A 29 -36.56 11.86 -4.27
C PHE A 29 -35.21 11.61 -4.97
N THR A 30 -34.66 12.62 -5.65
CA THR A 30 -33.35 12.51 -6.33
C THR A 30 -32.13 12.58 -5.40
N VAL A 31 -32.28 13.00 -4.14
CA VAL A 31 -31.18 13.06 -3.16
C VAL A 31 -31.08 11.83 -2.24
N CYS A 32 -31.98 10.84 -2.35
CA CYS A 32 -31.98 9.65 -1.50
C CYS A 32 -31.36 8.37 -2.12
N SER A 33 -30.86 8.42 -3.36
CA SER A 33 -30.27 7.22 -3.99
C SER A 33 -28.75 7.26 -3.98
N CYS A 34 -28.15 7.03 -2.80
CA CYS A 34 -26.74 6.65 -2.67
C CYS A 34 -26.58 5.51 -1.65
N ASP A 35 -27.19 4.36 -1.94
CA ASP A 35 -26.89 3.10 -1.27
C ASP A 35 -26.13 2.19 -2.25
N ASN A 36 -24.80 2.29 -2.27
CA ASN A 36 -23.87 1.23 -2.69
C ASN A 36 -22.41 1.63 -2.38
N LEU A 37 -22.18 2.15 -1.18
CA LEU A 37 -20.84 2.23 -0.61
C LEU A 37 -20.49 0.84 -0.05
N ILE A 38 -20.02 -0.04 -0.93
CA ILE A 38 -19.39 -1.31 -0.55
C ILE A 38 -18.03 -0.98 0.09
N VAL A 39 -18.05 -0.51 1.33
CA VAL A 39 -16.85 -0.31 2.15
C VAL A 39 -16.47 -1.66 2.75
N LYS A 40 -15.76 -2.52 2.01
CA LYS A 40 -15.00 -3.61 2.65
C LYS A 40 -13.88 -4.32 1.87
N LYS A 41 -13.49 -3.90 0.66
CA LYS A 41 -12.37 -4.56 -0.03
C LYS A 41 -11.36 -3.64 -0.74
N GLU A 42 -11.71 -2.37 -0.96
CA GLU A 42 -10.80 -1.44 -1.64
C GLU A 42 -9.68 -0.88 -0.75
N ASN A 43 -9.86 -0.87 0.57
CA ASN A 43 -8.91 -0.18 1.45
C ASN A 43 -7.53 -0.85 1.47
N SER A 44 -7.43 -2.19 1.42
CA SER A 44 -6.15 -2.89 1.47
C SER A 44 -5.35 -2.76 0.18
N GLU A 45 -5.98 -2.94 -0.98
CA GLU A 45 -5.30 -2.82 -2.29
C GLU A 45 -4.95 -1.37 -2.65
N GLN A 46 -5.81 -0.40 -2.28
CA GLN A 46 -5.54 1.02 -2.49
C GLN A 46 -4.43 1.53 -1.54
N VAL A 47 -4.44 1.14 -0.26
CA VAL A 47 -3.36 1.45 0.69
C VAL A 47 -2.06 0.82 0.23
N LEU A 48 -2.09 -0.45 -0.20
CA LEU A 48 -0.94 -1.13 -0.78
C LEU A 48 -0.39 -0.30 -1.95
N LYS A 49 -1.19 -0.03 -2.99
CA LYS A 49 -0.76 0.79 -4.16
C LYS A 49 -0.23 2.17 -3.79
N GLN A 50 -0.79 2.81 -2.76
CA GLN A 50 -0.31 4.10 -2.25
C GLN A 50 1.08 3.98 -1.61
N MET A 51 1.30 2.97 -0.76
CA MET A 51 2.62 2.67 -0.19
C MET A 51 3.66 2.43 -1.29
N TRP A 52 3.34 1.63 -2.32
CA TRP A 52 4.28 1.35 -3.42
C TRP A 52 4.59 2.59 -4.28
N SER A 53 3.62 3.48 -4.52
CA SER A 53 3.80 4.69 -5.36
C SER A 53 4.67 5.76 -4.71
N GLU A 54 4.73 5.80 -3.38
CA GLU A 54 5.59 6.73 -2.65
C GLU A 54 7.06 6.29 -2.65
N ILE A 55 7.32 4.98 -2.61
CA ILE A 55 8.69 4.44 -2.60
C ILE A 55 9.42 4.70 -3.93
N ASP A 56 8.72 4.62 -5.06
CA ASP A 56 9.31 4.87 -6.40
C ASP A 56 9.77 6.32 -6.62
N LYS A 57 9.46 7.24 -5.69
CA LYS A 57 9.77 8.67 -5.83
C LYS A 57 11.06 9.10 -5.14
N ASN A 58 11.74 8.22 -4.41
CA ASN A 58 12.99 8.55 -3.74
C ASN A 58 14.18 8.38 -4.69
N GLN A 59 14.44 9.41 -5.50
CA GLN A 59 15.69 9.50 -6.27
C GLN A 59 16.84 9.86 -5.31
N VAL A 60 17.70 8.89 -5.03
CA VAL A 60 18.95 9.08 -4.30
C VAL A 60 20.14 9.00 -5.24
N ASP A 61 21.22 9.71 -4.90
CA ASP A 61 22.44 9.71 -5.70
C ASP A 61 23.31 8.48 -5.38
N GLU A 62 23.31 8.07 -4.11
CA GLU A 62 23.98 6.88 -3.61
C GLU A 62 23.00 6.03 -2.79
N PRO A 63 22.90 4.72 -3.07
CA PRO A 63 22.04 3.83 -2.29
C PRO A 63 22.63 3.57 -0.90
N PRO A 64 21.85 2.95 0.00
CA PRO A 64 22.40 2.42 1.24
C PRO A 64 23.56 1.46 0.97
N LEU A 65 24.58 1.50 1.83
CA LEU A 65 25.85 0.84 1.55
C LEU A 65 26.23 -0.14 2.66
N PHE A 66 26.24 -1.43 2.34
CA PHE A 66 26.86 -2.43 3.21
C PHE A 66 28.38 -2.34 3.15
N LYS A 67 29.06 -2.73 4.23
CA LYS A 67 30.54 -2.78 4.29
C LYS A 67 31.14 -3.59 3.13
N ALA A 68 30.46 -4.65 2.68
CA ALA A 68 30.89 -5.47 1.55
C ALA A 68 30.93 -4.71 0.21
N CYS A 69 30.13 -3.65 0.06
CA CYS A 69 30.01 -2.86 -1.16
C CYS A 69 30.96 -1.67 -1.22
N ARG A 70 31.75 -1.38 -0.18
CA ARG A 70 32.58 -0.17 -0.11
C ARG A 70 33.60 -0.01 -1.25
N HIS A 71 34.03 -1.11 -1.86
CA HIS A 71 35.09 -1.11 -2.86
C HIS A 71 34.59 -1.33 -4.30
N VAL A 72 33.27 -1.38 -4.53
CA VAL A 72 32.73 -1.47 -5.90
C VAL A 72 32.67 -0.09 -6.56
N SER A 73 32.57 -0.05 -7.87
CA SER A 73 32.46 1.23 -8.59
C SER A 73 31.09 1.89 -8.34
N GLN A 74 30.99 3.21 -8.54
CA GLN A 74 29.75 3.98 -8.31
C GLN A 74 28.56 3.37 -9.06
N ASP A 75 28.77 2.96 -10.32
CA ASP A 75 27.72 2.40 -11.18
C ASP A 75 27.28 0.99 -10.74
N GLU A 76 28.04 0.33 -9.88
CA GLU A 76 27.78 -1.02 -9.35
C GLU A 76 27.21 -1.02 -7.92
N LEU A 77 27.17 0.14 -7.26
CA LEU A 77 26.72 0.26 -5.86
C LEU A 77 25.31 -0.27 -5.66
N GLU A 78 24.38 0.12 -6.53
CA GLU A 78 22.98 -0.32 -6.47
C GLU A 78 22.88 -1.84 -6.57
N LEU A 79 23.56 -2.42 -7.57
CA LEU A 79 23.54 -3.87 -7.78
C LEU A 79 24.17 -4.60 -6.59
N CYS A 80 25.27 -4.08 -6.04
CA CYS A 80 25.91 -4.66 -4.87
C CYS A 80 24.99 -4.63 -3.65
N PHE A 81 24.35 -3.49 -3.37
CA PHE A 81 23.38 -3.36 -2.29
C PHE A 81 22.25 -4.37 -2.45
N GLN A 82 21.60 -4.40 -3.63
CA GLN A 82 20.50 -5.31 -3.93
C GLN A 82 20.91 -6.77 -3.76
N LYS A 83 22.07 -7.15 -4.29
CA LYS A 83 22.58 -8.52 -4.16
C LYS A 83 22.83 -8.88 -2.69
N THR A 84 23.51 -8.02 -1.96
CA THR A 84 23.88 -8.26 -0.56
C THR A 84 22.64 -8.43 0.32
N ILE A 85 21.65 -7.55 0.21
CA ILE A 85 20.43 -7.66 1.02
C ILE A 85 19.62 -8.92 0.67
N ASN A 86 19.50 -9.25 -0.62
CA ASN A 86 18.80 -10.46 -1.05
C ASN A 86 19.49 -11.74 -0.56
N GLU A 87 20.82 -11.78 -0.61
CA GLU A 87 21.61 -12.91 -0.11
C GLU A 87 21.47 -13.06 1.41
N GLN A 88 21.64 -11.97 2.18
CA GLN A 88 21.53 -12.04 3.64
C GLN A 88 20.13 -12.47 4.11
N VAL A 89 19.07 -11.89 3.55
CA VAL A 89 17.69 -12.26 3.89
C VAL A 89 17.39 -13.68 3.41
N GLY A 90 17.78 -14.02 2.19
CA GLY A 90 17.56 -15.35 1.61
C GLY A 90 18.25 -16.46 2.39
N ASP A 91 19.52 -16.26 2.77
CA ASP A 91 20.28 -17.22 3.57
C ASP A 91 19.67 -17.43 4.95
N TYR A 92 19.22 -16.35 5.60
CA TYR A 92 18.54 -16.42 6.89
C TYR A 92 17.25 -17.27 6.80
N LEU A 93 16.43 -17.01 5.79
CA LEU A 93 15.17 -17.73 5.56
C LEU A 93 15.40 -19.19 5.16
N ALA A 94 16.45 -19.48 4.38
CA ALA A 94 16.80 -20.84 3.97
C ALA A 94 17.27 -21.72 5.14
N ASN A 95 17.81 -21.12 6.20
CA ASN A 95 18.21 -21.82 7.42
C ASN A 95 17.03 -22.20 8.32
N HIS A 96 15.82 -21.67 8.05
CA HIS A 96 14.61 -22.03 8.77
C HIS A 96 13.93 -23.26 8.18
N ILE A 97 13.52 -24.20 9.04
CA ILE A 97 12.77 -25.37 8.61
C ILE A 97 11.31 -24.97 8.41
N ILE A 98 10.95 -24.68 7.16
CA ILE A 98 9.58 -24.33 6.77
C ILE A 98 8.92 -25.56 6.14
N THR A 99 7.84 -26.05 6.74
CA THR A 99 7.04 -27.17 6.21
C THR A 99 5.71 -26.66 5.69
N VAL A 100 5.44 -26.89 4.40
CA VAL A 100 4.20 -26.48 3.74
C VAL A 100 3.36 -27.70 3.35
N LYS A 101 2.03 -27.54 3.30
CA LYS A 101 1.10 -28.57 2.85
C LYS A 101 0.87 -28.53 1.33
N GLN A 102 1.10 -27.38 0.72
CA GLN A 102 0.94 -27.12 -0.71
C GLN A 102 2.17 -26.38 -1.22
N ALA A 103 2.57 -26.68 -2.45
CA ALA A 103 3.67 -25.98 -3.09
C ALA A 103 3.35 -24.48 -3.21
N ILE A 104 4.36 -23.65 -2.93
CA ILE A 104 4.29 -22.19 -3.02
C ILE A 104 5.25 -21.75 -4.11
N ASN A 105 4.76 -20.91 -5.02
CA ASN A 105 5.57 -20.24 -6.02
C ASN A 105 5.02 -18.81 -6.19
N ASP A 106 5.52 -17.89 -5.37
CA ASP A 106 5.03 -16.52 -5.31
C ASP A 106 6.19 -15.55 -5.03
N THR A 107 5.95 -14.26 -5.20
CA THR A 107 6.89 -13.19 -4.85
C THR A 107 6.21 -12.23 -3.89
N VAL A 108 6.74 -12.14 -2.67
CA VAL A 108 6.32 -11.14 -1.69
C VAL A 108 7.25 -9.95 -1.80
N TRP A 109 6.67 -8.76 -1.86
CA TRP A 109 7.45 -7.55 -1.85
C TRP A 109 7.48 -6.98 -0.43
N ILE A 110 8.67 -6.88 0.15
CA ILE A 110 8.88 -6.46 1.54
C ILE A 110 9.30 -4.99 1.56
N PRO A 111 8.49 -4.08 2.13
CA PRO A 111 8.86 -2.68 2.29
C PRO A 111 9.80 -2.51 3.49
N LEU A 112 10.96 -1.93 3.25
CA LEU A 112 11.95 -1.62 4.27
C LEU A 112 12.15 -0.11 4.32
N LEU A 113 12.20 0.45 5.53
CA LEU A 113 12.62 1.83 5.79
C LEU A 113 14.06 1.81 6.28
N ILE A 114 14.95 2.45 5.54
CA ILE A 114 16.36 2.60 5.91
C ILE A 114 16.54 4.03 6.37
N THR A 115 16.79 4.22 7.65
CA THR A 115 16.87 5.55 8.26
C THR A 115 18.18 6.23 7.90
N LYS A 116 18.20 7.57 7.98
CA LYS A 116 19.44 8.37 7.87
C LYS A 116 20.53 8.01 8.89
N ASP A 117 20.18 7.25 9.93
CA ASP A 117 21.08 6.82 11.00
C ASP A 117 21.59 5.37 10.77
N GLY A 118 21.23 4.73 9.65
CA GLY A 118 21.68 3.38 9.29
C GLY A 118 20.87 2.22 9.88
N GLU A 119 19.73 2.51 10.50
CA GLU A 119 18.79 1.49 11.00
C GLU A 119 17.85 1.01 9.88
N ILE A 120 17.66 -0.30 9.74
CA ILE A 120 16.72 -0.92 8.79
C ILE A 120 15.47 -1.35 9.56
N LYS A 121 14.29 -0.95 9.09
CA LYS A 121 13.00 -1.30 9.71
C LYS A 121 12.08 -1.95 8.71
N LEU A 122 11.42 -3.02 9.14
CA LEU A 122 10.31 -3.60 8.40
C LEU A 122 9.07 -2.69 8.51
N GLU A 123 8.58 -2.19 7.38
CA GLU A 123 7.29 -1.48 7.33
C GLU A 123 6.13 -2.49 7.23
N ASP A 124 4.92 -2.05 7.57
CA ASP A 124 3.74 -2.89 7.44
C ASP A 124 3.47 -3.28 5.98
N PHE A 125 3.10 -4.55 5.79
CA PHE A 125 2.75 -5.09 4.48
C PHE A 125 1.73 -6.22 4.61
N LEU A 126 1.04 -6.50 3.50
CA LEU A 126 0.09 -7.59 3.42
C LEU A 126 0.80 -8.87 3.01
N THR A 127 0.68 -9.91 3.83
CA THR A 127 1.15 -11.25 3.47
C THR A 127 0.10 -11.94 2.60
N PRO A 128 0.47 -12.53 1.44
CA PRO A 128 -0.47 -13.27 0.61
C PRO A 128 -1.13 -14.42 1.38
N ASP A 129 -2.42 -14.64 1.16
CA ASP A 129 -3.23 -15.65 1.90
C ASP A 129 -2.60 -17.05 1.86
N ILE A 130 -2.01 -17.42 0.71
CA ILE A 130 -1.34 -18.71 0.57
C ILE A 130 -0.14 -18.82 1.53
N ILE A 131 0.70 -17.79 1.61
CA ILE A 131 1.86 -17.78 2.52
C ILE A 131 1.40 -17.73 3.96
N ALA A 132 0.43 -16.88 4.31
CA ALA A 132 -0.11 -16.81 5.67
C ALA A 132 -0.72 -18.15 6.13
N SER A 133 -1.31 -18.92 5.20
CA SER A 133 -1.89 -20.24 5.51
C SER A 133 -0.86 -21.36 5.63
N GLN A 134 0.24 -21.29 4.86
CA GLN A 134 1.27 -22.33 4.80
C GLN A 134 2.43 -22.07 5.76
N VAL A 135 2.71 -20.81 6.07
CA VAL A 135 3.81 -20.34 6.91
C VAL A 135 3.26 -19.28 7.89
N PRO A 136 2.54 -19.69 8.94
CA PRO A 136 1.87 -18.76 9.87
C PRO A 136 2.85 -17.77 10.53
N ASP A 137 4.08 -18.20 10.79
CA ASP A 137 5.12 -17.41 11.47
C ASP A 137 5.99 -16.62 10.47
N PHE A 138 5.56 -16.50 9.20
CA PHE A 138 6.35 -15.87 8.13
C PHE A 138 6.82 -14.45 8.47
N ARG A 139 5.95 -13.65 9.10
CA ARG A 139 6.28 -12.27 9.46
C ARG A 139 7.32 -12.21 10.55
N ASP A 140 7.23 -13.06 11.56
CA ASP A 140 8.17 -13.12 12.68
C ASP A 140 9.56 -13.55 12.19
N ILE A 141 9.63 -14.61 11.37
CA ILE A 141 10.90 -15.06 10.77
C ILE A 141 11.51 -13.96 9.89
N LEU A 142 10.69 -13.23 9.14
CA LEU A 142 11.15 -12.13 8.32
C LEU A 142 11.68 -10.96 9.17
N GLU A 143 11.00 -10.61 10.25
CA GLU A 143 11.44 -9.55 11.18
C GLU A 143 12.79 -9.92 11.81
N GLU A 144 12.94 -11.16 12.28
CA GLU A 144 14.22 -11.66 12.77
C GLU A 144 15.30 -11.65 11.68
N SER A 145 14.95 -11.94 10.43
CA SER A 145 15.87 -11.84 9.30
C SER A 145 16.40 -10.42 9.09
N ILE A 146 15.52 -9.42 9.16
CA ILE A 146 15.87 -8.01 9.02
C ILE A 146 16.73 -7.53 10.21
N ASP A 147 16.40 -7.95 11.43
CA ASP A 147 17.15 -7.60 12.64
C ASP A 147 18.57 -8.19 12.65
N ASN A 148 18.79 -9.28 11.93
CA ASN A 148 20.12 -9.92 11.78
C ASN A 148 20.94 -9.36 10.60
N LEU A 149 20.43 -8.38 9.85
CA LEU A 149 21.19 -7.76 8.77
C LEU A 149 22.44 -7.06 9.31
N PRO A 150 23.55 -7.09 8.54
CA PRO A 150 24.74 -6.33 8.92
C PRO A 150 24.46 -4.83 8.90
N GLU A 151 25.19 -4.11 9.75
CA GLU A 151 25.17 -2.64 9.78
C GLU A 151 25.39 -2.03 8.40
N ILE A 152 24.60 -1.01 8.07
CA ILE A 152 24.56 -0.36 6.78
C ILE A 152 24.76 1.16 6.92
N GLU A 153 25.49 1.75 5.98
CA GLU A 153 25.55 3.21 5.84
C GLU A 153 24.28 3.69 5.09
N PRO A 154 23.67 4.82 5.50
CA PRO A 154 22.43 5.30 4.90
C PRO A 154 22.62 5.70 3.42
N ALA A 155 21.53 5.78 2.69
CA ALA A 155 21.53 6.38 1.36
C ALA A 155 21.89 7.88 1.45
N HIS A 156 22.48 8.42 0.37
CA HIS A 156 22.80 9.84 0.28
C HIS A 156 22.10 10.50 -0.90
N THR A 157 21.59 11.70 -0.65
CA THR A 157 21.17 12.65 -1.69
C THR A 157 22.02 13.89 -1.54
N ARG A 158 22.77 14.27 -2.58
CA ARG A 158 23.69 15.41 -2.59
C ARG A 158 24.63 15.40 -1.37
N SER A 159 25.23 14.23 -1.12
CA SER A 159 26.15 13.98 0.01
C SER A 159 25.53 14.17 1.40
N THR A 160 24.20 14.20 1.51
CA THR A 160 23.48 14.26 2.79
C THR A 160 22.79 12.92 3.05
N PRO A 161 22.96 12.30 4.23
CA PRO A 161 22.29 11.05 4.56
C PRO A 161 20.77 11.29 4.64
N VAL A 162 20.01 10.41 4.00
CA VAL A 162 18.55 10.50 3.93
C VAL A 162 17.90 9.19 4.34
N THR A 163 16.70 9.30 4.90
CA THR A 163 15.85 8.13 5.10
C THR A 163 15.25 7.72 3.76
N THR A 164 15.40 6.47 3.38
CA THR A 164 14.86 5.90 2.14
C THR A 164 13.95 4.73 2.42
N ARG A 165 13.14 4.39 1.42
CA ARG A 165 12.37 3.16 1.41
C ARG A 165 12.89 2.27 0.29
N TYR A 166 13.01 0.99 0.57
CA TYR A 166 13.44 -0.03 -0.37
C TYR A 166 12.41 -1.14 -0.45
N LYS A 167 12.20 -1.68 -1.65
CA LYS A 167 11.31 -2.81 -1.90
C LYS A 167 12.14 -4.04 -2.15
N LEU A 168 12.22 -4.93 -1.17
CA LEU A 168 12.93 -6.18 -1.31
C LEU A 168 12.01 -7.23 -1.96
N PRO A 169 12.33 -7.73 -3.17
CA PRO A 169 11.62 -8.87 -3.75
C PRO A 169 12.03 -10.17 -3.06
N LEU A 170 11.11 -10.82 -2.37
CA LEU A 170 11.34 -12.14 -1.80
C LEU A 170 10.59 -13.20 -2.62
N VAL A 171 11.34 -13.97 -3.41
CA VAL A 171 10.81 -15.07 -4.22
C VAL A 171 10.73 -16.34 -3.36
N ILE A 172 9.51 -16.82 -3.11
CA ILE A 172 9.27 -18.00 -2.27
C ILE A 172 8.91 -19.18 -3.17
N ARG A 173 9.77 -20.20 -3.15
CA ARG A 173 9.62 -21.42 -3.94
C ARG A 173 9.83 -22.65 -3.07
N ILE A 174 8.73 -23.28 -2.66
CA ILE A 174 8.72 -24.48 -1.82
C ILE A 174 7.88 -25.54 -2.54
N ASN A 175 8.43 -26.74 -2.73
CA ASN A 175 7.81 -27.84 -3.47
C ASN A 175 7.46 -29.02 -2.57
#